data_AF-A0AB39XY47-F1
#
_entry.id   AF-A0AB39XY47-F1
#
_cell.length_a   1.000
_cell.length_b   1.000
_cell.length_c   1.000
_cell.angle_alpha   90.00
_cell.angle_beta   90.00
_cell.angle_gamma   90.00
#
_symmetry.space_group_name_H-M   'P 1'
#
loop_
_entity.id
_entity.type
_entity.pdbx_description
1 polymer ?
#
loop_
_entity_poly.entity_id
_entity_poly.type
_entity_poly.pdbx_seq_one_letter_code
_entity_poly.pdbx_strand_id
1 'polypeptide(L)'
;MAAPPRRIREDLRECGTDRTCVLIDPVGVHVGVWQKPGTWRPQLVVVNLGTNDFSTAVNPGEPWTPDSLAAGYRSAYGDFLQKLRTRYGAGTTIVAVGAGPYAGHVQQVVKARNDADDSGVRYWFLDDLGLDFLGCDGHYSAHDDRLIADRLTSFIAGLPTGW
;
A
#
# COMPACT_ATOMS: atom_id res chain seq x y z
N MET A 1 16.76 -19.11 -3.52
CA MET A 1 16.43 -17.94 -2.67
C MET A 1 16.28 -16.73 -3.59
N ALA A 2 15.08 -16.18 -3.72
CA ALA A 2 14.85 -14.97 -4.50
C ALA A 2 15.37 -13.75 -3.73
N ALA A 3 16.01 -12.80 -4.42
CA ALA A 3 16.38 -11.53 -3.81
C ALA A 3 15.12 -10.78 -3.36
N PRO A 4 15.14 -10.06 -2.23
CA PRO A 4 13.99 -9.27 -1.80
C PRO A 4 13.65 -8.18 -2.84
N PRO A 5 12.37 -7.77 -2.98
CA PRO A 5 11.99 -6.66 -3.84
C PRO A 5 12.68 -5.36 -3.43
N ARG A 6 12.65 -4.36 -4.32
CA ARG A 6 13.26 -3.06 -4.07
C ARG A 6 12.48 -2.34 -2.97
N ARG A 7 12.95 -2.51 -1.72
CA ARG A 7 12.47 -1.79 -0.52
C ARG A 7 10.95 -1.84 -0.31
N ILE A 8 10.46 -2.95 0.21
CA ILE A 8 9.36 -2.86 1.19
C ILE A 8 10.03 -2.54 2.54
N ARG A 9 10.15 -1.25 2.88
CA ARG A 9 10.47 -0.80 4.25
C ARG A 9 9.20 -0.24 4.87
N GLU A 10 8.92 -0.63 6.11
CA GLU A 10 7.78 -0.11 6.89
C GLU A 10 8.02 1.38 7.22
N ASP A 11 7.42 2.30 6.47
CA ASP A 11 7.28 3.70 6.87
C ASP A 11 5.82 3.93 7.29
N LEU A 12 5.59 4.07 8.60
CA LEU A 12 4.25 4.25 9.19
C LEU A 12 3.89 5.74 9.18
N ARG A 13 2.74 6.11 8.59
CA ARG A 13 2.11 7.44 8.74
C ARG A 13 0.70 7.31 9.33
N GLU A 14 0.29 8.30 10.14
CA GLU A 14 -1.10 8.43 10.62
C GLU A 14 -2.01 8.97 9.52
N CYS A 15 -3.27 8.52 9.48
CA CYS A 15 -4.35 9.16 8.73
C CYS A 15 -5.34 9.73 9.75
N GLY A 16 -5.16 11.00 10.13
CA GLY A 16 -6.06 11.73 11.04
C GLY A 16 -5.74 11.62 12.55
N THR A 17 -6.43 12.44 13.35
CA THR A 17 -6.26 12.58 14.81
C THR A 17 -6.78 11.42 15.64
N ASP A 18 -7.60 10.55 15.06
CA ASP A 18 -8.10 9.34 15.70
C ASP A 18 -7.23 8.15 15.27
N ARG A 19 -6.74 7.42 16.27
CA ARG A 19 -5.66 6.42 16.24
C ARG A 19 -6.06 5.13 15.49
N THR A 20 -6.73 5.22 14.34
CA THR A 20 -7.54 4.16 13.73
C THR A 20 -6.84 3.51 12.54
N CYS A 21 -5.88 4.22 11.90
CA CYS A 21 -5.35 3.87 10.58
C CYS A 21 -3.82 3.96 10.48
N VAL A 22 -3.21 3.05 9.72
CA VAL A 22 -1.81 3.17 9.22
C VAL A 22 -1.86 3.45 7.71
N LEU A 23 -1.11 4.44 7.23
CA LEU A 23 -0.71 4.53 5.82
C LEU A 23 0.75 4.09 5.68
N ILE A 24 1.01 3.11 4.82
CA ILE A 24 2.36 2.66 4.46
C ILE A 24 2.61 3.08 3.01
N ASP A 25 3.39 4.14 2.82
CA ASP A 25 3.74 4.72 1.52
C ASP A 25 5.25 5.03 1.50
N PRO A 26 5.98 4.65 0.43
CA PRO A 26 7.40 4.93 0.32
C PRO A 26 7.74 6.40 0.05
N VAL A 27 6.75 7.26 -0.23
CA VAL A 27 6.94 8.68 -0.50
C VAL A 27 6.91 9.49 0.81
N GLY A 28 7.98 10.26 0.98
CA GLY A 28 8.42 10.94 2.18
C GLY A 28 7.92 12.37 2.37
N VAL A 29 7.02 12.62 3.32
CA VAL A 29 7.06 13.86 4.13
C VAL A 29 7.23 13.45 5.60
N HIS A 30 8.42 13.63 6.17
CA HIS A 30 8.67 13.36 7.58
C HIS A 30 7.83 14.27 8.48
N VAL A 31 6.61 13.86 8.82
CA VAL A 31 5.79 14.47 9.87
C VAL A 31 6.07 13.78 11.20
N GLY A 32 7.21 14.08 11.81
CA GLY A 32 7.56 13.62 13.16
C GLY A 32 7.78 12.10 13.29
N VAL A 33 8.64 11.70 14.23
CA VAL A 33 8.73 10.28 14.63
C VAL A 33 7.55 10.01 15.54
N TRP A 34 6.48 9.46 14.99
CA TRP A 34 5.36 9.00 15.80
C TRP A 34 5.81 7.88 16.74
N GLN A 35 5.69 8.08 18.06
CA GLN A 35 5.98 7.06 19.05
C GLN A 35 4.76 6.14 19.22
N LYS A 36 4.78 5.03 18.49
CA LYS A 36 3.76 3.97 18.55
C LYS A 36 3.58 3.44 19.98
N PRO A 37 2.41 3.65 20.62
CA PRO A 37 2.10 2.96 21.87
C PRO A 37 2.06 1.44 21.63
N GLY A 38 2.59 0.63 22.54
CA GLY A 38 2.55 -0.84 22.42
C GLY A 38 1.13 -1.42 22.35
N THR A 39 0.15 -0.66 22.85
CA THR A 39 -1.28 -0.95 22.81
C THR A 39 -1.97 -0.61 21.49
N TRP A 40 -1.28 0.06 20.56
CA TRP A 40 -1.91 0.48 19.32
C TRP A 40 -2.24 -0.72 18.43
N ARG A 41 -3.52 -0.81 18.05
CA ARG A 41 -4.10 -1.85 17.19
C ARG A 41 -5.04 -1.16 16.20
N PRO A 42 -4.60 -0.91 14.95
CA PRO A 42 -5.42 -0.21 13.97
C PRO A 42 -6.58 -1.09 13.50
N GLN A 43 -7.76 -0.50 13.32
CA GLN A 43 -8.85 -1.15 12.59
C GLN A 43 -8.61 -1.15 11.09
N LEU A 44 -7.81 -0.21 10.56
CA LEU A 44 -7.52 -0.08 9.13
C LEU A 44 -6.01 0.05 8.86
N VAL A 45 -5.52 -0.65 7.85
CA VAL A 45 -4.16 -0.47 7.32
C VAL A 45 -4.25 -0.26 5.81
N VAL A 46 -3.78 0.88 5.33
CA VAL A 46 -3.68 1.21 3.91
C VAL A 46 -2.23 1.00 3.46
N VAL A 47 -2.04 0.15 2.46
CA VAL A 47 -0.72 -0.21 1.91
C VAL A 47 -0.64 0.30 0.48
N ASN A 48 0.18 1.32 0.25
CA ASN A 48 0.47 1.89 -1.05
C ASN A 48 1.95 1.66 -1.40
N LEU A 49 2.27 0.46 -1.86
CA LEU A 49 3.62 0.07 -2.26
C LEU A 49 3.59 -0.46 -3.70
N GLY A 50 4.64 -0.20 -4.48
CA GLY A 50 4.77 -0.69 -5.84
C GLY A 50 5.39 0.31 -6.82
N THR A 51 5.23 1.62 -6.60
CA THR A 51 5.79 2.64 -7.48
C THR A 51 7.30 2.49 -7.66
N ASN A 52 8.06 2.19 -6.60
CA ASN A 52 9.51 2.01 -6.69
C ASN A 52 9.94 0.71 -7.40
N ASP A 53 9.08 -0.30 -7.41
CA ASP A 53 9.37 -1.56 -8.10
C ASP A 53 9.18 -1.42 -9.62
N PHE A 54 8.23 -0.56 -10.05
CA PHE A 54 7.78 -0.49 -11.45
C PHE A 54 7.89 0.90 -12.11
N SER A 55 8.46 1.92 -11.45
CA SER A 55 8.68 3.26 -12.02
C SER A 55 9.78 3.29 -13.08
N THR A 56 10.63 2.27 -13.15
CA THR A 56 11.63 2.10 -14.20
C THR A 56 11.48 0.74 -14.85
N ALA A 57 11.88 0.64 -16.12
CA ALA A 57 12.16 -0.65 -16.71
C ALA A 57 13.25 -1.39 -15.89
N VAL A 58 13.29 -2.72 -16.03
CA VAL A 58 14.40 -3.49 -15.47
C VAL A 58 15.69 -3.10 -16.20
N ASN A 59 16.68 -2.60 -15.45
CA ASN A 59 17.92 -2.10 -16.00
C ASN A 59 18.91 -3.23 -16.28
N PRO A 60 19.86 -3.04 -17.21
CA PRO A 60 20.98 -3.96 -17.36
C PRO A 60 21.74 -4.18 -16.04
N GLY A 61 21.97 -5.43 -15.66
CA GLY A 61 22.67 -5.80 -14.42
C GLY A 61 21.75 -6.10 -13.23
N GLU A 62 20.45 -5.83 -13.33
CA GLU A 62 19.46 -6.39 -12.41
C GLU A 62 19.41 -7.93 -12.53
N PRO A 63 19.15 -8.67 -11.44
CA PRO A 63 18.92 -10.11 -11.50
C PRO A 63 17.50 -10.49 -11.99
N TRP A 64 16.75 -9.53 -12.51
CA TRP A 64 15.33 -9.65 -12.80
C TRP A 64 15.06 -9.67 -14.31
N THR A 65 13.97 -10.32 -14.70
CA THR A 65 13.24 -10.07 -15.94
C THR A 65 11.92 -9.37 -15.55
N PRO A 66 11.18 -8.75 -16.49
CA PRO A 66 9.86 -8.20 -16.17
C PRO A 66 8.93 -9.22 -15.49
N ASP A 67 8.91 -10.46 -16.00
CA ASP A 67 8.08 -11.53 -15.44
C ASP A 67 8.55 -11.98 -14.05
N SER A 68 9.86 -12.12 -13.84
CA SER A 68 10.39 -12.54 -12.53
C SER A 68 10.27 -11.43 -11.48
N LEU A 69 10.35 -10.15 -11.89
CA LEU A 69 10.02 -9.00 -11.04
C LEU A 69 8.55 -9.01 -10.63
N ALA A 70 7.62 -9.17 -11.59
CA ALA A 70 6.19 -9.25 -11.29
C ALA A 70 5.85 -10.42 -10.36
N ALA A 71 6.46 -11.59 -10.58
CA ALA A 71 6.29 -12.75 -9.71
C ALA A 71 6.86 -12.51 -8.30
N GLY A 72 8.09 -11.99 -8.20
CA GLY A 72 8.74 -11.66 -6.93
C GLY A 72 7.97 -10.60 -6.15
N TYR A 73 7.47 -9.57 -6.84
CA TYR A 73 6.62 -8.54 -6.26
C TYR A 73 5.34 -9.12 -5.64
N ARG A 74 4.58 -9.93 -6.39
CA ARG A 74 3.36 -10.56 -5.86
C ARG A 74 3.63 -11.43 -4.64
N SER A 75 4.71 -12.22 -4.67
CA SER A 75 5.11 -13.05 -3.52
C SER A 75 5.38 -12.19 -2.30
N ALA A 76 6.24 -11.17 -2.43
CA ALA A 76 6.65 -10.36 -1.31
C ALA A 76 5.53 -9.45 -0.78
N TYR A 77 4.67 -8.94 -1.66
CA TYR A 77 3.49 -8.16 -1.26
C TYR A 77 2.53 -9.06 -0.48
N GLY A 78 2.26 -10.29 -0.96
CA GLY A 78 1.45 -11.27 -0.25
C GLY A 78 2.00 -11.63 1.14
N ASP A 79 3.31 -11.89 1.23
CA ASP A 79 4.01 -12.14 2.50
C ASP A 79 3.90 -10.94 3.45
N PHE A 80 3.99 -9.73 2.91
CA PHE A 80 3.83 -8.51 3.69
C PHE A 80 2.41 -8.35 4.25
N LEU A 81 1.38 -8.59 3.44
CA LEU A 81 -0.01 -8.59 3.92
C LEU A 81 -0.23 -9.65 5.00
N GLN A 82 0.38 -10.83 4.86
CA GLN A 82 0.33 -11.86 5.88
C GLN A 82 1.00 -11.42 7.18
N LYS A 83 2.15 -10.74 7.13
CA LYS A 83 2.80 -10.17 8.32
C LYS A 83 1.90 -9.15 9.02
N LEU A 84 1.25 -8.27 8.26
CA LEU A 84 0.28 -7.31 8.80
C LEU A 84 -0.89 -8.03 9.47
N ARG A 85 -1.45 -9.06 8.82
CA ARG A 85 -2.53 -9.88 9.38
C ARG A 85 -2.11 -10.56 10.69
N THR A 86 -0.93 -11.16 10.75
CA THR A 86 -0.38 -11.76 11.98
C THR A 86 -0.18 -10.72 13.08
N ARG A 87 0.27 -9.52 12.72
CA ARG A 87 0.58 -8.44 13.68
C ARG A 87 -0.66 -7.79 14.27
N TYR A 88 -1.70 -7.57 13.46
CA TYR A 88 -2.86 -6.78 13.84
C TYR A 88 -4.15 -7.60 14.04
N GLY A 89 -4.16 -8.87 13.62
CA GLY A 89 -5.26 -9.81 13.84
C GLY A 89 -6.34 -9.75 12.77
N ALA A 90 -7.32 -10.65 12.85
CA ALA A 90 -8.37 -10.81 11.84
C ALA A 90 -9.36 -9.63 11.76
N GLY A 91 -9.49 -8.85 12.84
CA GLY A 91 -10.38 -7.68 12.89
C GLY A 91 -9.88 -6.46 12.10
N THR A 92 -8.62 -6.42 11.69
CA THR A 92 -8.07 -5.30 10.91
C THR A 92 -8.47 -5.41 9.45
N THR A 93 -9.06 -4.37 8.89
CA THR A 93 -9.23 -4.25 7.45
C THR A 93 -7.90 -3.79 6.84
N ILE A 94 -7.46 -4.48 5.78
CA ILE A 94 -6.25 -4.12 5.05
C ILE A 94 -6.68 -3.66 3.65
N VAL A 95 -6.41 -2.40 3.31
CA VAL A 95 -6.63 -1.84 1.98
C VAL A 95 -5.31 -1.85 1.23
N ALA A 96 -5.20 -2.70 0.22
CA ALA A 96 -4.06 -2.75 -0.68
C ALA A 96 -4.34 -1.86 -1.91
N VAL A 97 -3.48 -0.87 -2.10
CA VAL A 97 -3.62 0.12 -3.16
C VAL A 97 -2.86 -0.35 -4.39
N GLY A 98 -3.55 -0.42 -5.53
CA GLY A 98 -2.94 -0.61 -6.84
C GLY A 98 -2.99 0.68 -7.64
N ALA A 99 -1.88 1.02 -8.30
CA ALA A 99 -1.82 2.16 -9.23
C ALA A 99 -0.97 1.80 -10.46
N GLY A 100 -1.23 2.47 -11.58
CA GLY A 100 -0.46 2.37 -12.82
C GLY A 100 -0.02 0.92 -13.17
N PRO A 101 1.28 0.68 -13.43
CA PRO A 101 1.79 -0.60 -13.94
C PRO A 101 1.67 -1.77 -12.95
N TYR A 102 1.48 -1.51 -11.65
CA TYR A 102 1.42 -2.57 -10.63
C TYR A 102 0.01 -2.86 -10.12
N ALA A 103 -1.00 -2.12 -10.58
CA ALA A 103 -2.39 -2.26 -10.17
C ALA A 103 -2.90 -3.71 -10.30
N GLY A 104 -2.67 -4.33 -11.47
CA GLY A 104 -3.08 -5.71 -11.73
C GLY A 104 -2.37 -6.73 -10.83
N HIS A 105 -1.12 -6.47 -10.43
CA HIS A 105 -0.39 -7.35 -9.52
C HIS A 105 -0.94 -7.29 -8.09
N VAL A 106 -1.27 -6.10 -7.60
CA VAL A 106 -1.90 -5.93 -6.28
C VAL A 106 -3.28 -6.57 -6.27
N GLN A 107 -4.07 -6.38 -7.33
CA GLN A 107 -5.39 -7.01 -7.45
C GLN A 107 -5.30 -8.55 -7.41
N GLN A 108 -4.31 -9.14 -8.09
CA GLN A 108 -4.06 -10.58 -8.03
C GLN A 108 -3.69 -11.06 -6.62
N VAL A 109 -2.86 -10.31 -5.90
CA VAL A 109 -2.51 -10.64 -4.50
C VAL A 109 -3.74 -10.57 -3.60
N VAL A 110 -4.54 -9.51 -3.69
CA VAL A 110 -5.79 -9.39 -2.92
C VAL A 110 -6.73 -10.54 -3.22
N LYS A 111 -6.90 -10.89 -4.49
CA LYS A 111 -7.71 -12.06 -4.87
C LYS A 111 -7.20 -13.34 -4.21
N ALA A 112 -5.90 -13.61 -4.30
CA ALA A 112 -5.30 -14.80 -3.70
C ALA A 112 -5.46 -14.84 -2.16
N ARG A 113 -5.40 -13.69 -1.47
CA ARG A 113 -5.69 -13.60 -0.03
C ARG A 113 -7.15 -13.92 0.28
N ASN A 114 -8.08 -13.37 -0.50
CA ASN A 114 -9.51 -13.60 -0.33
C ASN A 114 -9.91 -15.06 -0.64
N ASP A 115 -9.30 -15.67 -1.67
CA ASP A 115 -9.47 -17.09 -2.00
C ASP A 115 -8.91 -18.01 -0.88
N ALA A 116 -8.03 -17.48 -0.03
CA ALA A 116 -7.48 -18.14 1.15
C ALA A 116 -8.17 -17.69 2.47
N ASP A 117 -9.44 -17.33 2.38
CA ASP A 117 -10.34 -16.93 3.48
C ASP A 117 -9.94 -15.66 4.27
N ASP A 118 -8.96 -14.88 3.78
CA ASP A 118 -8.63 -13.57 4.36
C ASP A 118 -9.49 -12.46 3.75
N SER A 119 -10.81 -12.56 3.94
CA SER A 119 -11.80 -11.63 3.40
C SER A 119 -11.68 -10.20 3.96
N GLY A 120 -10.78 -9.93 4.91
CA GLY A 120 -10.49 -8.60 5.43
C GLY A 120 -9.51 -7.80 4.57
N VAL A 121 -9.05 -8.34 3.44
CA VAL A 121 -8.19 -7.64 2.47
C VAL A 121 -9.03 -7.06 1.34
N ARG A 122 -8.92 -5.74 1.14
CA ARG A 122 -9.65 -4.95 0.16
C ARG A 122 -8.70 -4.38 -0.88
N TYR A 123 -9.08 -4.47 -2.15
CA TYR A 123 -8.35 -3.83 -3.23
C TYR A 123 -8.94 -2.44 -3.46
N TRP A 124 -8.08 -1.43 -3.54
CA TRP A 124 -8.46 -0.09 -4.00
C TRP A 124 -7.57 0.31 -5.17
N PHE A 125 -8.18 0.72 -6.27
CA PHE A 125 -7.45 1.27 -7.42
C PHE A 125 -7.31 2.77 -7.23
N LEU A 126 -6.07 3.24 -7.14
CA LEU A 126 -5.74 4.65 -7.18
C LEU A 126 -5.64 5.08 -8.65
N ASP A 127 -6.73 5.66 -9.14
CA ASP A 127 -6.83 6.29 -10.45
C ASP A 127 -6.00 7.59 -10.48
N ASP A 128 -5.19 7.74 -11.52
CA ASP A 128 -4.34 8.92 -11.74
C ASP A 128 -5.08 10.06 -12.46
N LEU A 129 -6.32 9.82 -12.91
CA LEU A 129 -7.12 10.86 -13.55
C LEU A 129 -7.27 12.09 -12.63
N GLY A 130 -6.87 13.25 -13.14
CA GLY A 130 -6.96 14.53 -12.45
C GLY A 130 -5.85 14.80 -11.43
N LEU A 131 -4.88 13.89 -11.27
CA LEU A 131 -3.65 14.17 -10.54
C LEU A 131 -2.69 15.00 -11.41
N ASP A 132 -2.02 15.98 -10.81
CA ASP A 132 -1.16 16.94 -11.50
C ASP A 132 0.34 16.63 -11.40
N PHE A 133 0.77 15.85 -10.40
CA PHE A 133 2.17 15.45 -10.17
C PHE A 133 3.13 16.65 -10.11
N LEU A 134 2.65 17.81 -9.65
CA LEU A 134 3.42 19.05 -9.57
C LEU A 134 4.27 19.14 -8.28
N GLY A 135 4.36 18.06 -7.51
CA GLY A 135 5.35 17.94 -6.45
C GLY A 135 6.78 17.82 -6.99
N CYS A 136 7.77 17.92 -6.10
CA CYS A 136 9.17 17.73 -6.48
C CYS A 136 9.39 16.37 -7.13
N ASP A 137 10.27 16.28 -8.14
CA ASP A 137 10.63 15.03 -8.83
C ASP A 137 9.43 14.22 -9.39
N GLY A 138 8.30 14.89 -9.68
CA GLY A 138 7.08 14.24 -10.17
C GLY A 138 6.27 13.53 -9.09
N HIS A 139 6.48 13.88 -7.81
CA HIS A 139 5.64 13.40 -6.71
C HIS A 139 4.28 14.09 -6.70
N TYR A 140 3.35 13.51 -5.93
CA TYR A 140 2.04 14.12 -5.65
C TYR A 140 2.21 15.54 -5.09
N SER A 141 1.43 16.46 -5.63
CA SER A 141 1.29 17.80 -5.07
C SER A 141 0.35 17.80 -3.86
N ALA A 142 0.28 18.90 -3.12
CA ALA A 142 -0.73 19.07 -2.08
C ALA A 142 -2.18 19.10 -2.63
N HIS A 143 -2.37 19.33 -3.94
CA HIS A 143 -3.67 19.17 -4.60
C HIS A 143 -3.97 17.68 -4.83
N ASP A 144 -2.98 16.92 -5.31
CA ASP A 144 -3.11 15.47 -5.47
C ASP A 144 -3.38 14.77 -4.15
N ASP A 145 -2.65 15.10 -3.08
CA ASP A 145 -2.86 14.53 -1.75
C ASP A 145 -4.31 14.73 -1.26
N ARG A 146 -4.92 15.89 -1.55
CA ARG A 146 -6.32 16.17 -1.21
C ARG A 146 -7.28 15.32 -2.03
N LEU A 147 -7.07 15.20 -3.33
CA LEU A 147 -7.88 14.34 -4.19
C LEU A 147 -7.79 12.87 -3.77
N ILE A 148 -6.58 12.40 -3.46
CA ILE A 148 -6.33 11.04 -2.98
C ILE A 148 -7.04 10.80 -1.66
N ALA A 149 -6.93 11.75 -0.72
CA ALA A 149 -7.64 11.68 0.57
C ALA A 149 -9.15 11.60 0.37
N ASP A 150 -9.75 12.47 -0.44
CA ASP A 150 -11.20 12.46 -0.69
C ASP A 150 -11.68 11.12 -1.29
N ARG A 151 -10.94 10.60 -2.28
CA ARG A 151 -11.26 9.33 -2.94
C ARG A 151 -11.10 8.14 -1.99
N LEU A 152 -10.03 8.12 -1.19
CA LEU A 152 -9.75 7.07 -0.23
C LEU A 152 -10.78 7.07 0.91
N THR A 153 -11.10 8.25 1.46
CA THR A 153 -12.16 8.40 2.46
C THR A 153 -13.51 7.92 1.92
N SER A 154 -13.87 8.27 0.68
CA SER A 154 -15.10 7.80 0.04
C SER A 154 -15.13 6.28 -0.09
N PHE A 155 -14.01 5.66 -0.49
CA PHE A 155 -13.90 4.20 -0.58
C PHE A 155 -14.04 3.54 0.80
N ILE A 156 -13.31 4.05 1.79
CA ILE A 156 -13.29 3.54 3.16
C ILE A 156 -14.68 3.62 3.80
N ALA A 157 -15.44 4.69 3.57
CA ALA A 157 -16.80 4.86 4.09
C ALA A 157 -17.79 3.81 3.56
N GLY A 158 -17.50 3.17 2.42
CA GLY A 158 -18.30 2.06 1.89
C GLY A 158 -17.93 0.68 2.44
N LEU A 159 -16.89 0.57 3.26
CA LEU A 159 -16.48 -0.70 3.85
C LEU A 159 -17.34 -1.04 5.07
N PRO A 160 -17.57 -2.34 5.36
CA PRO A 160 -18.30 -2.78 6.56
C PRO A 160 -17.40 -2.70 7.79
N THR A 161 -16.91 -1.51 8.07
CA THR A 161 -15.95 -1.22 9.13
C THR A 161 -16.69 -0.56 10.27
N GLY A 162 -16.97 -1.31 11.32
CA GLY A 162 -17.79 -0.87 12.45
C GLY A 162 -17.08 0.06 13.43
N TRP A 163 -16.36 1.08 12.93
CA TRP A 163 -15.75 2.13 13.75
C TRP A 163 -16.66 3.34 13.90
#